data_AF-A0AAU5WW92-F1
#
_entry.id   AF-A0AAU5WW92-F1
#
_cell.length_a   1.000
_cell.length_b   1.000
_cell.length_c   1.000
_cell.angle_alpha   90.00
_cell.angle_beta   90.00
_cell.angle_gamma   90.00
#
_symmetry.space_group_name_H-M   'P 1'
#
loop_
_entity.id
_entity.type
_entity.pdbx_description
1 polymer ?
#
loop_
_entity_poly.entity_id
_entity_poly.type
_entity_poly.pdbx_seq_one_letter_code
_entity_poly.pdbx_strand_id
1 'polypeptide(L)'
;MSTTSRAYDIWLRKPEEAQQLLESKRADLEGDGLSLLSWLVLTNERDDRKTEQIANAAIAAGGDTRFATAALAEVYKWRGDYNRAADIVRAAREKYPTIPWYALTLADILKDGGRIDEAEALLESVVNDSQLRRHALKRLSKWAVDRGDKPRALKYQTDLIALAPDYLVYASDYTLLAHLRLEAGDPAGARDVLQRGASIYAGNMQIREMLHQHFGETAPAKPPTVAPVDERTVGARRIPIKTRMITLRSGILPVIQEATAGQLRPDDILALSESPASAGQGRMIPLEMITPEGMAKQLSKFVGKIGPLHSPAGMQGAIMEAGRAKVLLGAAAGAAGKLVGKRGWFYRVAGPGAAMIDDVAAALPPHDHHLLFGPGRPDKLSEDLAAALGCHVCVVDANNLTGAWVVGASAGVDRKWVEKVLSDNPAGNEDEQTPIVVIRKI
;
A
#
# COMPACT_ATOMS: atom_id res chain seq x y z
N MET A 1 -24.02 13.79 -19.07
CA MET A 1 -23.34 12.87 -18.12
C MET A 1 -24.29 12.62 -16.97
N SER A 2 -24.59 11.36 -16.62
CA SER A 2 -25.47 11.05 -15.48
C SER A 2 -24.83 11.45 -14.15
N THR A 3 -25.63 11.60 -13.09
CA THR A 3 -25.13 11.87 -11.73
C THR A 3 -24.13 10.79 -11.30
N THR A 4 -24.46 9.52 -11.55
CA THR A 4 -23.57 8.38 -11.29
C THR A 4 -22.25 8.52 -12.03
N SER A 5 -22.28 8.78 -13.34
CA SER A 5 -21.07 8.93 -14.16
C SER A 5 -20.18 10.08 -13.67
N ARG A 6 -20.77 11.21 -13.27
CA ARG A 6 -20.00 12.32 -12.68
C ARG A 6 -19.39 11.93 -11.33
N ALA A 7 -20.10 11.17 -10.50
CA ALA A 7 -19.58 10.68 -9.22
C ALA A 7 -18.40 9.71 -9.42
N TYR A 8 -18.53 8.74 -10.34
CA TYR A 8 -17.43 7.84 -10.73
C TYR A 8 -16.21 8.59 -11.28
N ASP A 9 -16.41 9.76 -11.88
CA ASP A 9 -15.32 10.55 -12.37
C ASP A 9 -14.51 11.21 -11.26
N ILE A 10 -15.13 11.56 -10.11
CA ILE A 10 -14.50 12.36 -9.06
C ILE A 10 -14.30 11.61 -7.73
N TRP A 11 -14.85 10.41 -7.55
CA TRP A 11 -14.95 9.74 -6.24
C TRP A 11 -13.62 9.60 -5.48
N LEU A 12 -12.52 9.33 -6.18
CA LEU A 12 -11.23 9.19 -5.51
C LEU A 12 -10.61 10.55 -5.12
N ARG A 13 -10.71 11.54 -6.01
CA ARG A 13 -10.10 12.87 -5.82
C ARG A 13 -10.93 13.83 -4.97
N LYS A 14 -12.25 13.64 -4.96
CA LYS A 14 -13.23 14.45 -4.25
C LYS A 14 -14.34 13.55 -3.69
N PRO A 15 -14.03 12.68 -2.73
CA PRO A 15 -14.95 11.68 -2.24
C PRO A 15 -16.20 12.30 -1.59
N GLU A 16 -16.08 13.43 -0.89
CA GLU A 16 -17.24 14.06 -0.25
C GLU A 16 -18.18 14.72 -1.29
N GLU A 17 -17.63 15.35 -2.34
CA GLU A 17 -18.44 15.90 -3.45
C GLU A 17 -19.14 14.76 -4.20
N ALA A 18 -18.45 13.64 -4.44
CA ALA A 18 -19.03 12.47 -5.09
C ALA A 18 -20.20 11.90 -4.27
N GLN A 19 -20.01 11.78 -2.95
CA GLN A 19 -21.03 11.25 -2.07
C GLN A 19 -22.25 12.17 -2.01
N GLN A 20 -22.04 13.49 -1.90
CA GLN A 20 -23.14 14.47 -1.92
C GLN A 20 -23.93 14.41 -3.23
N LEU A 21 -23.26 14.25 -4.38
CA LEU A 21 -23.91 14.10 -5.68
C LEU A 21 -24.83 12.87 -5.69
N LEU A 22 -24.37 11.73 -5.17
CA LEU A 22 -25.15 10.50 -5.12
C LEU A 22 -26.30 10.60 -4.11
N GLU A 23 -26.04 11.05 -2.89
CA GLU A 23 -27.07 11.22 -1.84
C GLU A 23 -28.20 12.17 -2.29
N SER A 24 -27.86 13.25 -3.02
CA SER A 24 -28.85 14.21 -3.52
C SER A 24 -29.90 13.61 -4.46
N LYS A 25 -29.61 12.44 -5.04
CA LYS A 25 -30.49 11.71 -5.96
C LYS A 25 -30.73 10.27 -5.53
N ARG A 26 -30.58 9.96 -4.24
CA ARG A 26 -30.59 8.58 -3.72
C ARG A 26 -31.79 7.76 -4.14
N ALA A 27 -32.98 8.37 -4.20
CA ALA A 27 -34.22 7.70 -4.59
C ALA A 27 -34.22 7.25 -6.07
N ASP A 28 -33.45 7.92 -6.92
CA ASP A 28 -33.38 7.69 -8.36
C ASP A 28 -32.10 6.93 -8.78
N LEU A 29 -31.26 6.52 -7.82
CA LEU A 29 -30.00 5.83 -8.15
C LEU A 29 -30.27 4.40 -8.61
N GLU A 30 -29.72 4.07 -9.77
CA GLU A 30 -29.54 2.70 -10.21
C GLU A 30 -28.49 1.98 -9.35
N GLY A 31 -28.41 0.65 -9.47
CA GLY A 31 -27.56 -0.16 -8.59
C GLY A 31 -26.06 0.19 -8.66
N ASP A 32 -25.57 0.71 -9.80
CA ASP A 32 -24.17 1.14 -9.95
C ASP A 32 -23.83 2.39 -9.13
N GLY A 33 -24.78 3.32 -9.02
CA GLY A 33 -24.70 4.51 -8.18
C GLY A 33 -24.80 4.17 -6.70
N LEU A 34 -25.70 3.25 -6.33
CA LEU A 34 -25.78 2.72 -4.96
C LEU A 34 -24.49 1.98 -4.57
N SER A 35 -23.91 1.21 -5.48
CA SER A 35 -22.66 0.48 -5.27
C SER A 35 -21.50 1.42 -4.93
N LEU A 36 -21.33 2.51 -5.69
CA LEU A 36 -20.32 3.52 -5.36
C LEU A 36 -20.66 4.27 -4.07
N LEU A 37 -21.92 4.59 -3.83
CA LEU A 37 -22.36 5.27 -2.61
C LEU A 37 -22.04 4.45 -1.36
N SER A 38 -22.26 3.13 -1.37
CA SER A 38 -21.91 2.29 -0.21
C SER A 38 -20.42 2.35 0.11
N TRP A 39 -19.55 2.37 -0.90
CA TRP A 39 -18.11 2.53 -0.67
C TRP A 39 -17.76 3.89 -0.08
N LEU A 40 -18.37 4.96 -0.58
CA LEU A 40 -18.12 6.31 -0.06
C LEU A 40 -18.63 6.49 1.37
N VAL A 41 -19.77 5.89 1.72
CA VAL A 41 -20.27 5.88 3.11
C VAL A 41 -19.31 5.11 4.02
N LEU A 42 -18.80 3.97 3.57
CA LEU A 42 -17.82 3.18 4.32
C LEU A 42 -16.52 3.98 4.58
N THR A 43 -16.00 4.66 3.56
CA THR A 43 -14.69 5.33 3.66
C THR A 43 -14.76 6.71 4.29
N ASN A 44 -15.78 7.51 3.98
CA ASN A 44 -15.91 8.89 4.46
C ASN A 44 -16.62 8.99 5.81
N GLU A 45 -17.76 8.30 5.97
CA GLU A 45 -18.58 8.37 7.18
C GLU A 45 -18.18 7.30 8.20
N ARG A 46 -17.62 6.18 7.73
CA ARG A 46 -17.33 4.99 8.55
C ARG A 46 -18.59 4.45 9.26
N ASP A 47 -19.73 4.52 8.57
CA ASP A 47 -21.01 3.99 9.05
C ASP A 47 -21.29 2.62 8.45
N ASP A 48 -20.98 1.58 9.23
CA ASP A 48 -21.15 0.17 8.84
C ASP A 48 -22.59 -0.20 8.53
N ARG A 49 -23.56 0.35 9.27
CA ARG A 49 -24.98 -0.02 9.13
C ARG A 49 -25.54 0.59 7.86
N LYS A 50 -25.27 1.87 7.63
CA LYS A 50 -25.69 2.57 6.42
C LYS A 50 -25.00 1.98 5.20
N THR A 51 -23.72 1.64 5.30
CA THR A 51 -22.97 0.95 4.24
C THR A 51 -23.64 -0.36 3.83
N GLU A 52 -23.92 -1.24 4.80
CA GLU A 52 -24.54 -2.54 4.54
C GLU A 52 -25.92 -2.41 3.87
N GLN A 53 -26.75 -1.49 4.36
CA GLN A 53 -28.07 -1.24 3.78
C GLN A 53 -27.99 -0.82 2.31
N ILE A 54 -27.10 0.13 2.00
CA ILE A 54 -26.94 0.65 0.63
C ILE A 54 -26.33 -0.42 -0.28
N ALA A 55 -25.33 -1.15 0.19
CA ALA A 55 -24.66 -2.18 -0.61
C ALA A 55 -25.59 -3.36 -0.92
N ASN A 56 -26.41 -3.80 0.05
CA ASN A 56 -27.42 -4.83 -0.19
C ASN A 56 -28.47 -4.38 -1.22
N ALA A 57 -28.90 -3.11 -1.15
CA ALA A 57 -29.81 -2.54 -2.16
C ALA A 57 -29.16 -2.50 -3.56
N ALA A 58 -27.87 -2.14 -3.65
CA ALA A 58 -27.12 -2.14 -4.90
C ALA A 58 -27.05 -3.54 -5.53
N ILE A 59 -26.75 -4.56 -4.73
CA ILE A 59 -26.69 -5.96 -5.18
C ILE A 59 -28.07 -6.46 -5.61
N ALA A 60 -29.13 -6.18 -4.84
CA ALA A 60 -30.49 -6.56 -5.18
C ALA A 60 -30.98 -5.92 -6.49
N ALA A 61 -30.54 -4.70 -6.78
CA ALA A 61 -30.79 -4.01 -8.05
C ALA A 61 -29.91 -4.50 -9.22
N GLY A 62 -29.05 -5.52 -9.01
CA GLY A 62 -28.16 -6.06 -10.03
C GLY A 62 -26.96 -5.19 -10.38
N GLY A 63 -26.75 -4.07 -9.68
CA GLY A 63 -25.75 -3.05 -10.02
C GLY A 63 -24.44 -3.12 -9.24
N ASP A 64 -24.10 -4.28 -8.67
CA ASP A 64 -22.77 -4.44 -8.05
C ASP A 64 -21.65 -4.32 -9.10
N THR A 65 -21.00 -3.17 -9.08
CA THR A 65 -19.81 -2.79 -9.86
C THR A 65 -18.52 -3.11 -9.12
N ARG A 66 -18.55 -4.03 -8.15
CA ARG A 66 -17.48 -4.46 -7.23
C ARG A 66 -17.35 -3.60 -5.97
N PHE A 67 -17.84 -2.36 -5.97
CA PHE A 67 -17.82 -1.49 -4.79
C PHE A 67 -18.75 -1.96 -3.68
N ALA A 68 -19.98 -2.39 -4.01
CA ALA A 68 -20.90 -2.94 -3.02
C ALA A 68 -20.35 -4.23 -2.38
N THR A 69 -19.81 -5.14 -3.20
CA THR A 69 -19.13 -6.36 -2.71
C THR A 69 -17.97 -6.01 -1.77
N ALA A 70 -17.07 -5.12 -2.19
CA ALA A 70 -15.92 -4.73 -1.38
C ALA A 70 -16.36 -4.07 -0.05
N ALA A 71 -17.38 -3.21 -0.11
CA ALA A 71 -17.91 -2.55 1.07
C ALA A 71 -18.54 -3.54 2.06
N LEU A 72 -19.34 -4.49 1.60
CA LEU A 72 -19.92 -5.54 2.46
C LEU A 72 -18.87 -6.46 3.05
N ALA A 73 -17.88 -6.87 2.27
CA ALA A 73 -16.79 -7.71 2.76
C ALA A 73 -16.05 -7.02 3.91
N GLU A 74 -15.74 -5.72 3.78
CA GLU A 74 -15.13 -4.93 4.86
C GLU A 74 -16.05 -4.81 6.08
N VAL A 75 -17.34 -4.48 5.91
CA VAL A 75 -18.29 -4.39 7.03
C VAL A 75 -18.36 -5.70 7.81
N TYR A 76 -18.44 -6.85 7.12
CA TYR A 76 -18.51 -8.15 7.79
C TYR A 76 -17.19 -8.50 8.49
N LYS A 77 -16.03 -8.23 7.88
CA LYS A 77 -14.72 -8.34 8.56
C LYS A 77 -14.65 -7.48 9.81
N TRP A 78 -15.21 -6.26 9.76
CA TRP A 78 -15.18 -5.34 10.90
C TRP A 78 -16.04 -5.81 12.06
N ARG A 79 -17.12 -6.56 11.77
CA ARG A 79 -17.96 -7.23 12.76
C ARG A 79 -17.43 -8.61 13.19
N GLY A 80 -16.35 -9.10 12.57
CA GLY A 80 -15.78 -10.42 12.83
C GLY A 80 -16.55 -11.58 12.16
N ASP A 81 -17.50 -11.29 11.26
CA ASP A 81 -18.25 -12.30 10.51
C ASP A 81 -17.51 -12.68 9.22
N TYR A 82 -16.38 -13.38 9.39
CA TYR A 82 -15.53 -13.79 8.27
C TYR A 82 -16.21 -14.80 7.33
N ASN A 83 -17.20 -15.55 7.81
CA ASN A 83 -17.96 -16.47 6.96
C ASN A 83 -18.80 -15.70 5.94
N ARG A 84 -19.57 -14.70 6.38
CA ARG A 84 -20.32 -13.86 5.43
C ARG A 84 -19.41 -13.06 4.51
N ALA A 85 -18.29 -12.54 5.03
CA ALA A 85 -17.30 -11.87 4.19
C ALA A 85 -16.76 -12.80 3.09
N ALA A 86 -16.42 -14.05 3.44
CA ALA A 86 -15.94 -15.05 2.48
C ALA A 86 -17.02 -15.42 1.46
N ASP A 87 -18.27 -15.57 1.87
CA ASP A 87 -19.38 -15.91 0.97
C ASP A 87 -19.65 -14.80 -0.06
N ILE A 88 -19.60 -13.53 0.37
CA ILE A 88 -19.72 -12.36 -0.52
C ILE A 88 -18.60 -12.35 -1.57
N VAL A 89 -17.35 -12.51 -1.14
CA VAL A 89 -16.20 -12.49 -2.07
C VAL A 89 -16.18 -13.73 -2.97
N ARG A 90 -16.61 -14.90 -2.47
CA ARG A 90 -16.75 -16.12 -3.27
C ARG A 90 -17.78 -15.93 -4.39
N ALA A 91 -18.96 -15.40 -4.08
CA ALA A 91 -19.98 -15.09 -5.08
C ALA A 91 -19.50 -14.07 -6.13
N ALA A 92 -18.74 -13.05 -5.72
CA ALA A 92 -18.15 -12.10 -6.64
C ALA A 92 -17.10 -12.73 -7.57
N ARG A 93 -16.28 -13.65 -7.06
CA ARG A 93 -15.30 -14.41 -7.86
C ARG A 93 -15.99 -15.31 -8.89
N GLU A 94 -17.08 -15.96 -8.52
CA GLU A 94 -17.89 -16.78 -9.45
C GLU A 94 -18.53 -15.94 -10.54
N LYS A 95 -19.04 -14.75 -10.18
CA LYS A 95 -19.63 -13.79 -11.14
C LYS A 95 -18.58 -13.18 -12.08
N TYR A 96 -17.35 -12.98 -11.60
CA TYR A 96 -16.27 -12.33 -12.35
C TYR A 96 -14.99 -13.18 -12.40
N PRO A 97 -15.01 -14.35 -13.08
CA PRO A 97 -13.90 -15.30 -13.07
C PRO A 97 -12.62 -14.77 -13.74
N THR A 98 -12.72 -13.70 -14.54
CA THR A 98 -11.57 -13.05 -15.19
C THR A 98 -10.84 -12.06 -14.28
N ILE A 99 -11.32 -11.84 -13.05
CA ILE A 99 -10.68 -10.95 -12.07
C ILE A 99 -9.89 -11.83 -11.09
N PRO A 100 -8.57 -11.96 -11.26
CA PRO A 100 -7.79 -12.93 -10.49
C PRO A 100 -7.67 -12.54 -9.01
N TRP A 101 -7.66 -11.23 -8.70
CA TRP A 101 -7.36 -10.68 -7.39
C TRP A 101 -8.32 -11.11 -6.26
N TYR A 102 -9.56 -11.48 -6.60
CA TYR A 102 -10.50 -12.03 -5.62
C TYR A 102 -10.00 -13.30 -4.93
N ALA A 103 -9.10 -14.08 -5.57
CA ALA A 103 -8.51 -15.25 -4.93
C ALA A 103 -7.65 -14.87 -3.71
N LEU A 104 -6.89 -13.77 -3.78
CA LEU A 104 -6.07 -13.29 -2.67
C LEU A 104 -6.95 -12.73 -1.55
N THR A 105 -7.90 -11.86 -1.89
CA THR A 105 -8.85 -11.29 -0.92
C THR A 105 -9.64 -12.37 -0.19
N LEU A 106 -10.12 -13.39 -0.92
CA LEU A 106 -10.81 -14.52 -0.30
C LEU A 106 -9.89 -15.35 0.60
N ALA A 107 -8.65 -15.63 0.17
CA ALA A 107 -7.69 -16.37 0.98
C ALA A 107 -7.35 -15.63 2.29
N ASP A 108 -7.13 -14.31 2.23
CA ASP A 108 -6.87 -13.49 3.42
C ASP A 108 -8.07 -13.50 4.38
N ILE A 109 -9.30 -13.36 3.87
CA ILE A 109 -10.53 -13.45 4.68
C ILE A 109 -10.70 -14.83 5.31
N LEU A 110 -10.47 -15.90 4.55
CA LEU A 110 -10.56 -17.28 5.05
C LEU A 110 -9.56 -17.53 6.17
N LYS A 111 -8.31 -17.09 5.99
CA LYS A 111 -7.28 -17.16 7.03
C LYS A 111 -7.70 -16.40 8.29
N ASP A 112 -8.15 -15.15 8.15
CA ASP A 112 -8.56 -14.33 9.28
C ASP A 112 -9.78 -14.91 10.02
N GLY A 113 -10.64 -15.64 9.29
CA GLY A 113 -11.73 -16.44 9.84
C GLY A 113 -11.33 -17.81 10.41
N GLY A 114 -10.04 -18.13 10.49
CA GLY A 114 -9.52 -19.40 11.02
C GLY A 114 -9.60 -20.59 10.06
N ARG A 115 -10.01 -20.39 8.81
CA ARG A 115 -10.15 -21.43 7.76
C ARG A 115 -8.87 -21.52 6.91
N ILE A 116 -7.72 -21.65 7.58
CA ILE A 116 -6.41 -21.57 6.93
C ILE A 116 -6.16 -22.68 5.90
N ASP A 117 -6.64 -23.91 6.14
CA ASP A 117 -6.41 -25.01 5.19
C ASP A 117 -7.14 -24.76 3.85
N GLU A 118 -8.33 -24.15 3.90
CA GLU A 118 -9.06 -23.72 2.69
C GLU A 118 -8.39 -22.53 2.00
N ALA A 119 -7.86 -21.58 2.79
CA ALA A 119 -7.10 -20.45 2.26
C ALA A 119 -5.85 -20.92 1.52
N GLU A 120 -5.09 -21.85 2.09
CA GLU A 120 -3.90 -22.44 1.46
C GLU A 120 -4.26 -23.19 0.18
N ALA A 121 -5.28 -24.06 0.22
CA ALA A 121 -5.73 -24.80 -0.96
C ALA A 121 -6.15 -23.84 -2.10
N LEU A 122 -6.81 -22.73 -1.77
CA LEU A 122 -7.14 -21.69 -2.74
C LEU A 122 -5.87 -21.04 -3.33
N LEU A 123 -4.91 -20.65 -2.50
CA LEU A 123 -3.65 -20.04 -2.98
C LEU A 123 -2.84 -21.01 -3.85
N GLU A 124 -2.79 -22.29 -3.48
CA GLU A 124 -2.12 -23.33 -4.27
C GLU A 124 -2.75 -23.49 -5.65
N SER A 125 -4.09 -23.39 -5.74
CA SER A 125 -4.80 -23.47 -7.02
C SER A 125 -4.45 -22.34 -7.99
N VAL A 126 -3.96 -21.20 -7.49
CA VAL A 126 -3.63 -20.00 -8.29
C VAL A 126 -2.13 -19.72 -8.39
N VAL A 127 -1.27 -20.59 -7.83
CA VAL A 127 0.19 -20.39 -7.87
C VAL A 127 0.78 -20.39 -9.29
N ASN A 128 0.02 -20.90 -10.28
CA ASN A 128 0.40 -20.88 -11.68
C ASN A 128 -0.11 -19.67 -12.47
N ASP A 129 -0.99 -18.86 -11.89
CA ASP A 129 -1.43 -17.61 -12.50
C ASP A 129 -0.29 -16.58 -12.44
N SER A 130 0.07 -15.99 -13.59
CA SER A 130 1.20 -15.06 -13.67
C SER A 130 1.01 -13.77 -12.87
N GLN A 131 -0.24 -13.34 -12.64
CA GLN A 131 -0.54 -12.16 -11.83
C GLN A 131 -0.52 -12.51 -10.33
N LEU A 132 -0.92 -13.72 -9.96
CA LEU A 132 -1.08 -14.10 -8.55
C LEU A 132 0.11 -14.85 -7.96
N ARG A 133 0.93 -15.51 -8.78
CA ARG A 133 2.00 -16.43 -8.34
C ARG A 133 2.87 -15.86 -7.23
N ARG A 134 3.38 -14.63 -7.37
CA ARG A 134 4.22 -14.03 -6.32
C ARG A 134 3.49 -13.84 -4.99
N HIS A 135 2.23 -13.43 -5.06
CA HIS A 135 1.40 -13.08 -3.90
C HIS A 135 0.97 -14.33 -3.14
N ALA A 136 0.60 -15.36 -3.90
CA ALA A 136 0.28 -16.68 -3.37
C ALA A 136 1.51 -17.30 -2.69
N LEU A 137 2.68 -17.31 -3.35
CA LEU A 137 3.91 -17.86 -2.78
C LEU A 137 4.35 -17.11 -1.51
N LYS A 138 4.28 -15.78 -1.49
CA LYS A 138 4.63 -14.99 -0.30
C LYS A 138 3.74 -15.34 0.90
N ARG A 139 2.42 -15.45 0.69
CA ARG A 139 1.45 -15.87 1.72
C ARG A 139 1.69 -17.31 2.17
N LEU A 140 1.76 -18.26 1.22
CA LEU A 140 1.98 -19.67 1.50
C LEU A 140 3.28 -19.91 2.27
N SER A 141 4.36 -19.25 1.88
CA SER A 141 5.64 -19.30 2.60
C SER A 141 5.48 -18.82 4.04
N LYS A 142 4.94 -17.61 4.24
CA LYS A 142 4.75 -17.06 5.58
C LYS A 142 3.82 -17.91 6.45
N TRP A 143 2.71 -18.38 5.92
CA TRP A 143 1.75 -19.19 6.69
C TRP A 143 2.32 -20.56 7.05
N ALA A 144 3.12 -21.17 6.17
CA ALA A 144 3.86 -22.38 6.48
C ALA A 144 4.88 -22.16 7.61
N VAL A 145 5.61 -21.03 7.61
CA VAL A 145 6.50 -20.65 8.73
C VAL A 145 5.70 -20.48 10.02
N ASP A 146 4.59 -19.73 9.98
CA ASP A 146 3.75 -19.47 11.15
C ASP A 146 3.14 -20.77 11.73
N ARG A 147 2.92 -21.79 10.90
CA ARG A 147 2.45 -23.13 11.31
C ARG A 147 3.57 -24.11 11.70
N GLY A 148 4.83 -23.74 11.53
CA GLY A 148 5.98 -24.61 11.74
C GLY A 148 6.17 -25.71 10.67
N ASP A 149 5.51 -25.59 9.51
CA ASP A 149 5.68 -26.50 8.36
C ASP A 149 6.93 -26.09 7.56
N LYS A 150 8.10 -26.44 8.10
CA LYS A 150 9.40 -26.10 7.50
C LYS A 150 9.57 -26.62 6.06
N PRO A 151 9.18 -27.85 5.71
CA PRO A 151 9.29 -28.33 4.33
C PRO A 151 8.50 -27.49 3.33
N ARG A 152 7.25 -27.13 3.64
CA ARG A 152 6.45 -26.25 2.76
C ARG A 152 7.00 -24.83 2.72
N ALA A 153 7.40 -24.28 3.87
CA ALA A 153 8.03 -22.96 3.93
C ALA A 153 9.27 -22.88 3.03
N LEU A 154 10.17 -23.86 3.14
CA LEU A 154 11.39 -23.95 2.32
C LEU A 154 11.05 -24.02 0.82
N LYS A 155 10.06 -24.83 0.45
CA LYS A 155 9.60 -24.94 -0.95
C LYS A 155 9.08 -23.61 -1.48
N TYR A 156 8.06 -23.03 -0.84
CA TYR A 156 7.43 -21.81 -1.34
C TYR A 156 8.40 -20.61 -1.34
N GLN A 157 9.29 -20.52 -0.35
CA GLN A 157 10.30 -19.46 -0.32
C GLN A 157 11.36 -19.62 -1.42
N THR A 158 11.74 -20.87 -1.73
CA THR A 158 12.63 -21.16 -2.87
C THR A 158 11.98 -20.76 -4.19
N ASP A 159 10.71 -21.15 -4.39
CA ASP A 159 9.93 -20.80 -5.58
C ASP A 159 9.74 -19.29 -5.71
N LEU A 160 9.54 -18.57 -4.60
CA LEU A 160 9.42 -17.11 -4.57
C LEU A 160 10.73 -16.43 -5.02
N ILE A 161 11.88 -16.84 -4.48
CA ILE A 161 13.19 -16.26 -4.84
C ILE A 161 13.58 -16.60 -6.29
N ALA A 162 13.09 -17.72 -6.83
CA ALA A 162 13.29 -18.10 -8.22
C ALA A 162 12.57 -17.16 -9.21
N LEU A 163 11.61 -16.35 -8.75
CA LEU A 163 10.94 -15.35 -9.58
C LEU A 163 11.83 -14.14 -9.93
N ALA A 164 12.92 -13.89 -9.19
CA ALA A 164 13.86 -12.83 -9.53
C ALA A 164 14.69 -13.18 -10.78
N PRO A 165 14.96 -12.21 -11.69
CA PRO A 165 14.86 -10.76 -11.49
C PRO A 165 13.54 -10.13 -11.96
N ASP A 166 12.60 -10.93 -12.46
CA ASP A 166 11.35 -10.42 -13.04
C ASP A 166 10.38 -9.87 -11.99
N TYR A 167 10.66 -10.12 -10.71
CA TYR A 167 9.88 -9.66 -9.56
C TYR A 167 10.76 -9.11 -8.43
N LEU A 168 10.20 -8.16 -7.67
CA LEU A 168 10.82 -7.65 -6.45
C LEU A 168 10.81 -8.74 -5.36
N VAL A 169 12.00 -9.04 -4.85
CA VAL A 169 12.25 -9.97 -3.74
C VAL A 169 12.99 -9.18 -2.66
N TYR A 170 12.44 -9.10 -1.45
CA TYR A 170 12.99 -8.24 -0.39
C TYR A 170 14.23 -8.83 0.27
N ALA A 171 15.01 -8.02 0.97
CA ALA A 171 16.14 -8.51 1.74
C ALA A 171 15.68 -9.55 2.80
N SER A 172 14.53 -9.29 3.45
CA SER A 172 13.90 -10.22 4.39
C SER A 172 13.63 -11.60 3.78
N ASP A 173 13.27 -11.68 2.49
CA ASP A 173 13.04 -12.95 1.79
C ASP A 173 14.31 -13.80 1.67
N TYR A 174 15.45 -13.17 1.39
CA TYR A 174 16.75 -13.85 1.34
C TYR A 174 17.15 -14.38 2.72
N THR A 175 16.99 -13.56 3.76
CA THR A 175 17.32 -13.97 5.14
C THR A 175 16.43 -15.12 5.62
N LEU A 176 15.13 -15.10 5.28
CA LEU A 176 14.21 -16.18 5.63
C LEU A 176 14.60 -17.50 4.94
N LEU A 177 14.90 -17.49 3.64
CA LEU A 177 15.32 -18.71 2.95
C LEU A 177 16.65 -19.25 3.49
N ALA A 178 17.60 -18.36 3.77
CA ALA A 178 18.88 -18.76 4.35
C ALA A 178 18.68 -19.44 5.72
N HIS A 179 17.81 -18.88 6.57
CA HIS A 179 17.46 -19.49 7.85
C HIS A 179 16.82 -20.88 7.67
N LEU A 180 15.82 -21.00 6.79
CA LEU A 180 15.16 -22.28 6.51
C LEU A 180 16.15 -23.34 5.98
N ARG A 181 17.12 -22.94 5.14
CA ARG A 181 18.17 -23.84 4.65
C ARG A 181 19.15 -24.26 5.74
N LEU A 182 19.57 -23.35 6.61
CA LEU A 182 20.41 -23.68 7.77
C LEU A 182 19.71 -24.71 8.68
N GLU A 183 18.43 -24.49 8.99
CA GLU A 183 17.64 -25.43 9.78
C GLU A 183 17.45 -26.78 9.10
N ALA A 184 17.39 -26.81 7.77
CA ALA A 184 17.33 -28.03 6.97
C ALA A 184 18.69 -28.74 6.80
N GLY A 185 19.77 -28.20 7.38
CA GLY A 185 21.11 -28.77 7.25
C GLY A 185 21.80 -28.49 5.91
N ASP A 186 21.39 -27.43 5.20
CA ASP A 186 21.98 -26.96 3.94
C ASP A 186 22.72 -25.61 4.10
N PRO A 187 23.89 -25.59 4.78
CA PRO A 187 24.66 -24.36 4.98
C PRO A 187 25.23 -23.81 3.67
N ALA A 188 25.57 -24.67 2.71
CA ALA A 188 26.06 -24.24 1.40
C ALA A 188 24.99 -23.45 0.64
N GLY A 189 23.77 -24.00 0.56
CA GLY A 189 22.67 -23.30 -0.06
C GLY A 189 22.23 -22.04 0.70
N ALA A 190 22.34 -22.00 2.03
CA ALA A 190 22.07 -20.79 2.80
C ALA A 190 23.08 -19.68 2.48
N ARG A 191 24.37 -20.02 2.39
CA ARG A 191 25.44 -19.10 2.00
C ARG A 191 25.20 -18.51 0.61
N ASP A 192 24.87 -19.33 -0.37
CA ASP A 192 24.62 -18.89 -1.76
C ASP A 192 23.46 -17.90 -1.84
N VAL A 193 22.38 -18.15 -1.08
CA VAL A 193 21.22 -17.27 -0.99
C VAL A 193 21.61 -15.92 -0.39
N LEU A 194 22.38 -15.92 0.70
CA LEU A 194 22.84 -14.69 1.34
C LEU A 194 23.80 -13.89 0.45
N GLN A 195 24.72 -14.56 -0.26
CA GLN A 195 25.62 -13.90 -1.21
C GLN A 195 24.85 -13.24 -2.36
N ARG A 196 23.85 -13.95 -2.92
CA ARG A 196 22.93 -13.37 -3.90
C ARG A 196 22.18 -12.16 -3.33
N GLY A 197 21.62 -12.28 -2.13
CA GLY A 197 20.97 -11.17 -1.42
C GLY A 197 21.90 -9.97 -1.22
N ALA A 198 23.14 -10.20 -0.78
CA ALA A 198 24.14 -9.15 -0.56
C ALA A 198 24.57 -8.45 -1.86
N SER A 199 24.57 -9.14 -3.00
CA SER A 199 24.85 -8.53 -4.30
C SER A 199 23.78 -7.51 -4.74
N ILE A 200 22.54 -7.71 -4.29
CA ILE A 200 21.39 -6.84 -4.60
C ILE A 200 21.25 -5.76 -3.53
N TYR A 201 21.34 -6.16 -2.26
CA TYR A 201 21.16 -5.35 -1.07
C TYR A 201 22.46 -5.18 -0.28
N ALA A 202 23.50 -4.66 -0.92
CA ALA A 202 24.85 -4.53 -0.33
C ALA A 202 24.90 -3.75 1.00
N GLY A 203 23.90 -2.90 1.27
CA GLY A 203 23.76 -2.15 2.51
C GLY A 203 22.92 -2.82 3.61
N ASN A 204 22.26 -3.96 3.34
CA ASN A 204 21.37 -4.58 4.32
C ASN A 204 22.17 -5.25 5.45
N MET A 205 21.97 -4.78 6.68
CA MET A 205 22.73 -5.25 7.86
C MET A 205 22.44 -6.70 8.21
N GLN A 206 21.17 -7.13 8.15
CA GLN A 206 20.75 -8.49 8.52
C GLN A 206 21.47 -9.55 7.68
N ILE A 207 21.51 -9.37 6.35
CA ILE A 207 22.22 -10.28 5.44
C ILE A 207 23.71 -10.34 5.77
N ARG A 208 24.32 -9.20 6.05
CA ARG A 208 25.76 -9.09 6.36
C ARG A 208 26.10 -9.75 7.69
N GLU A 209 25.27 -9.55 8.70
CA GLU A 209 25.40 -10.20 10.00
C GLU A 209 25.28 -11.71 9.87
N MET A 210 24.30 -12.22 9.11
CA MET A 210 24.17 -13.66 8.86
C MET A 210 25.39 -14.23 8.12
N LEU A 211 25.92 -13.53 7.09
CA LEU A 211 27.14 -13.95 6.39
C LEU A 211 28.35 -14.01 7.34
N HIS A 212 28.49 -13.01 8.19
CA HIS A 212 29.60 -12.95 9.14
C HIS A 212 29.48 -14.03 10.22
N GLN A 213 28.33 -14.15 10.86
CA GLN A 213 28.10 -15.06 11.99
C GLN A 213 28.16 -16.53 11.58
N HIS A 214 27.59 -16.90 10.43
CA HIS A 214 27.52 -18.30 10.00
C HIS A 214 28.68 -18.73 9.10
N PHE A 215 29.33 -17.80 8.40
CA PHE A 215 30.33 -18.13 7.36
C PHE A 215 31.64 -17.35 7.47
N GLY A 216 31.78 -16.42 8.43
CA GLY A 216 32.98 -15.59 8.57
C GLY A 216 33.18 -14.59 7.42
N GLU A 217 32.16 -14.36 6.62
CA GLU A 217 32.25 -13.54 5.41
C GLU A 217 31.85 -12.11 5.65
N THR A 218 32.60 -11.20 5.02
CA THR A 218 32.26 -9.78 5.00
C THR A 218 31.87 -9.40 3.59
N ALA A 219 30.56 -9.23 3.35
CA ALA A 219 30.11 -8.71 2.07
C ALA A 219 30.61 -7.27 1.87
N PRO A 220 31.00 -6.88 0.64
CA PRO A 220 31.50 -5.54 0.37
C PRO A 220 30.44 -4.48 0.70
N ALA A 221 30.81 -3.53 1.55
CA ALA A 221 29.94 -2.42 1.92
C ALA A 221 29.86 -1.42 0.77
N LYS A 222 28.67 -1.24 0.19
CA LYS A 222 28.39 -0.05 -0.60
C LYS A 222 27.98 1.07 0.36
N PRO A 223 28.58 2.28 0.28
CA PRO A 223 28.07 3.42 1.03
C PRO A 223 26.59 3.64 0.73
N PRO A 224 25.77 4.02 1.73
CA PRO A 224 24.38 4.31 1.48
C PRO A 224 24.25 5.49 0.50
N THR A 225 23.23 5.45 -0.36
CA THR A 225 23.00 6.52 -1.34
C THR A 225 22.72 7.86 -0.66
N VAL A 226 21.93 7.83 0.42
CA VAL A 226 21.77 8.96 1.33
C VAL A 226 22.63 8.72 2.57
N ALA A 227 23.46 9.71 2.93
CA ALA A 227 24.30 9.61 4.11
C ALA A 227 23.47 9.61 5.40
N PRO A 228 23.86 8.83 6.43
CA PRO A 228 23.21 8.88 7.73
C PRO A 228 23.24 10.30 8.31
N VAL A 229 22.14 10.70 8.95
CA VAL A 229 22.00 12.01 9.57
C VAL A 229 22.45 11.93 11.03
N ASP A 230 23.39 12.79 11.39
CA ASP A 230 23.78 13.00 12.79
C ASP A 230 22.80 13.97 13.47
N GLU A 231 22.11 13.47 14.50
CA GLU A 231 21.13 14.21 15.30
C GLU A 231 21.69 15.51 15.90
N ARG A 232 22.98 15.53 16.27
CA ARG A 232 23.65 16.72 16.81
C ARG A 232 23.79 17.80 15.75
N THR A 233 24.05 17.40 14.51
CA THR A 233 24.24 18.31 13.38
C THR A 233 22.91 18.93 12.92
N VAL A 234 21.80 18.20 13.06
CA VAL A 234 20.46 18.72 12.73
C VAL A 234 19.72 19.34 13.92
N GLY A 235 20.27 19.20 15.14
CA GLY A 235 19.67 19.75 16.36
C GLY A 235 18.36 19.07 16.74
N ALA A 236 18.19 17.79 16.41
CA ALA A 236 16.98 17.04 16.74
C ALA A 236 17.22 15.55 16.97
N ARG A 237 16.57 15.00 17.99
CA ARG A 237 16.37 13.57 18.20
C ARG A 237 15.22 13.06 17.33
N ARG A 238 15.38 11.86 16.78
CA ARG A 238 14.39 11.16 15.96
C ARG A 238 14.03 9.88 16.67
N ILE A 239 12.76 9.76 17.06
CA ILE A 239 12.28 8.66 17.89
C ILE A 239 11.23 7.89 17.08
N PRO A 240 11.62 6.79 16.39
CA PRO A 240 10.68 5.93 15.70
C PRO A 240 9.74 5.25 16.71
N ILE A 241 8.43 5.28 16.44
CA ILE A 241 7.41 4.73 17.32
C ILE A 241 6.75 3.54 16.63
N LYS A 242 6.79 2.38 17.28
CA LYS A 242 6.12 1.18 16.79
C LYS A 242 4.61 1.30 16.95
N THR A 243 3.87 0.88 15.93
CA THR A 243 2.40 0.90 15.97
C THR A 243 1.83 -0.42 15.46
N ARG A 244 0.57 -0.69 15.82
CA ARG A 244 -0.27 -1.59 15.01
C ARG A 244 -0.53 -0.96 13.63
N MET A 245 -0.96 -1.78 12.67
CA MET A 245 -1.23 -1.32 11.30
C MET A 245 -2.30 -0.21 11.29
N ILE A 246 -1.99 0.90 10.62
CA ILE A 246 -2.96 1.94 10.29
C ILE A 246 -3.71 1.50 9.04
N THR A 247 -5.02 1.39 9.14
CA THR A 247 -5.95 0.97 8.10
C THR A 247 -7.19 1.85 8.17
N LEU A 248 -8.07 1.73 7.17
CA LEU A 248 -9.37 2.39 7.20
C LEU A 248 -10.16 2.07 8.49
N ARG A 249 -10.10 0.81 8.95
CA ARG A 249 -10.76 0.33 10.16
C ARG A 249 -10.14 0.91 11.43
N SER A 250 -8.81 0.83 11.56
CA SER A 250 -8.14 1.28 12.79
C SER A 250 -8.14 2.79 12.95
N GLY A 251 -8.17 3.52 11.83
CA GLY A 251 -8.03 4.97 11.79
C GLY A 251 -6.61 5.44 12.12
N ILE A 252 -6.32 6.68 11.71
CA ILE A 252 -5.01 7.29 11.93
C ILE A 252 -4.87 7.73 13.39
N LEU A 253 -5.75 8.64 13.83
CA LEU A 253 -5.65 9.26 15.15
C LEU A 253 -5.69 8.25 16.32
N PRO A 254 -6.60 7.25 16.37
CA PRO A 254 -6.64 6.31 17.49
C PRO A 254 -5.34 5.51 17.63
N VAL A 255 -4.74 5.09 16.50
CA VAL A 255 -3.47 4.36 16.51
C VAL A 255 -2.33 5.25 17.01
N ILE A 256 -2.26 6.50 16.55
CA ILE A 256 -1.23 7.45 16.99
C ILE A 256 -1.36 7.72 18.49
N GLN A 257 -2.57 8.02 18.98
CA GLN A 257 -2.81 8.32 20.39
C GLN A 257 -2.43 7.15 21.30
N GLU A 258 -2.79 5.92 20.92
CA GLU A 258 -2.41 4.70 21.63
C GLU A 258 -0.88 4.54 21.68
N ALA A 259 -0.20 4.65 20.53
CA ALA A 259 1.24 4.41 20.43
C ALA A 259 2.10 5.50 21.07
N THR A 260 1.59 6.72 21.20
CA THR A 260 2.33 7.90 21.69
C THR A 260 1.87 8.38 23.06
N ALA A 261 0.99 7.61 23.73
CA ALA A 261 0.44 7.96 25.03
C ALA A 261 1.53 8.37 26.04
N GLY A 262 1.46 9.62 26.53
CA GLY A 262 2.40 10.18 27.50
C GLY A 262 3.80 10.53 26.97
N GLN A 263 4.05 10.40 25.66
CA GLN A 263 5.38 10.61 25.06
C GLN A 263 5.54 11.96 24.34
N LEU A 264 4.45 12.54 23.84
CA LEU A 264 4.45 13.78 23.04
C LEU A 264 4.60 15.03 23.90
N ARG A 265 5.30 16.03 23.36
CA ARG A 265 5.46 17.38 23.91
C ARG A 265 4.90 18.42 22.94
N PRO A 266 4.47 19.60 23.41
CA PRO A 266 3.91 20.63 22.54
C PRO A 266 4.82 21.04 21.37
N ASP A 267 6.13 21.10 21.59
CA ASP A 267 7.11 21.51 20.56
C ASP A 267 7.63 20.34 19.69
N ASP A 268 7.16 19.11 19.92
CA ASP A 268 7.51 17.99 19.07
C ASP A 268 6.87 18.13 17.68
N ILE A 269 7.53 17.58 16.65
CA ILE A 269 6.94 17.35 15.34
C ILE A 269 6.75 15.84 15.17
N LEU A 270 5.50 15.40 15.05
CA LEU A 270 5.17 14.02 14.70
C LEU A 270 5.15 13.88 13.18
N ALA A 271 6.12 13.13 12.64
CA ALA A 271 6.15 12.77 11.23
C ALA A 271 5.43 11.43 11.02
N LEU A 272 4.33 11.46 10.26
CA LEU A 272 3.56 10.30 9.83
C LEU A 272 3.96 9.93 8.41
N SER A 273 4.27 8.66 8.15
CA SER A 273 4.57 8.19 6.79
C SER A 273 3.35 8.33 5.87
N GLU A 274 3.60 8.67 4.60
CA GLU A 274 2.60 8.84 3.53
C GLU A 274 1.67 7.63 3.42
N SER A 275 2.21 6.42 3.27
CA SER A 275 1.40 5.26 2.92
C SER A 275 0.44 4.82 4.03
N PRO A 276 0.86 4.81 5.31
CA PRO A 276 -0.06 4.63 6.45
C PRO A 276 -1.13 5.73 6.56
N ALA A 277 -0.81 6.99 6.22
CA ALA A 277 -1.81 8.06 6.16
C ALA A 277 -2.86 7.77 5.08
N SER A 278 -2.42 7.36 3.90
CA SER A 278 -3.27 6.97 2.78
C SER A 278 -4.14 5.74 3.10
N ALA A 279 -3.57 4.72 3.72
CA ALA A 279 -4.28 3.55 4.22
C ALA A 279 -5.40 3.94 5.20
N GLY A 280 -5.08 4.81 6.17
CA GLY A 280 -6.02 5.31 7.15
C GLY A 280 -7.14 6.18 6.58
N GLN A 281 -6.93 6.77 5.40
CA GLN A 281 -7.94 7.53 4.64
C GLN A 281 -8.75 6.67 3.66
N GLY A 282 -8.51 5.35 3.58
CA GLY A 282 -9.18 4.48 2.60
C GLY A 282 -8.71 4.71 1.16
N ARG A 283 -7.48 5.20 0.99
CA ARG A 283 -6.85 5.49 -0.31
C ARG A 283 -5.90 4.37 -0.77
N MET A 284 -6.16 3.16 -0.29
CA MET A 284 -5.60 1.91 -0.82
C MET A 284 -6.74 1.11 -1.42
N ILE A 285 -6.73 0.93 -2.74
CA ILE A 285 -7.85 0.33 -3.48
C ILE A 285 -7.45 -1.06 -3.98
N PRO A 286 -8.17 -2.13 -3.59
CA PRO A 286 -7.94 -3.47 -4.10
C PRO A 286 -7.98 -3.52 -5.64
N LEU A 287 -7.07 -4.26 -6.26
CA LEU A 287 -6.97 -4.32 -7.73
C LEU A 287 -8.22 -4.90 -8.39
N GLU A 288 -8.99 -5.75 -7.71
CA GLU A 288 -10.27 -6.25 -8.21
C GLU A 288 -11.26 -5.12 -8.49
N MET A 289 -11.22 -4.00 -7.74
CA MET A 289 -12.10 -2.85 -7.91
C MET A 289 -11.69 -1.97 -9.09
N ILE A 290 -10.45 -2.10 -9.58
CA ILE A 290 -9.93 -1.28 -10.67
C ILE A 290 -10.39 -1.86 -12.01
N THR A 291 -11.03 -1.02 -12.84
CA THR A 291 -11.45 -1.39 -14.19
C THR A 291 -10.70 -0.54 -15.21
N PRO A 292 -9.58 -1.02 -15.77
CA PRO A 292 -8.83 -0.26 -16.76
C PRO A 292 -9.65 -0.02 -18.03
N GLU A 293 -9.89 1.25 -18.33
CA GLU A 293 -10.56 1.67 -19.56
C GLU A 293 -9.61 1.65 -20.77
N GLY A 294 -10.15 1.82 -21.98
CA GLY A 294 -9.34 1.77 -23.22
C GLY A 294 -8.19 2.77 -23.23
N MET A 295 -8.42 3.97 -22.69
CA MET A 295 -7.39 5.01 -22.54
C MET A 295 -6.24 4.53 -21.64
N ALA A 296 -6.55 3.95 -20.48
CA ALA A 296 -5.54 3.44 -19.56
C ALA A 296 -4.68 2.34 -20.21
N LYS A 297 -5.34 1.38 -20.88
CA LYS A 297 -4.68 0.28 -21.61
C LYS A 297 -3.77 0.77 -22.73
N GLN A 298 -4.10 1.88 -23.38
CA GLN A 298 -3.30 2.41 -24.47
C GLN A 298 -2.14 3.28 -23.95
N LEU A 299 -2.37 4.13 -22.97
CA LEU A 299 -1.35 5.02 -22.41
C LEU A 299 -0.26 4.25 -21.67
N SER A 300 -0.61 3.16 -20.97
CA SER A 300 0.35 2.38 -20.18
C SER A 300 1.48 1.78 -21.05
N LYS A 301 1.21 1.49 -22.32
CA LYS A 301 2.20 0.99 -23.30
C LYS A 301 3.33 1.98 -23.59
N PHE A 302 3.14 3.27 -23.33
CA PHE A 302 4.13 4.32 -23.57
C PHE A 302 4.96 4.66 -22.32
N VAL A 303 4.64 4.06 -21.18
CA VAL A 303 5.38 4.21 -19.93
C VAL A 303 6.49 3.16 -19.89
N GLY A 304 7.68 3.56 -19.40
CA GLY A 304 8.80 2.64 -19.23
C GLY A 304 8.42 1.43 -18.37
N LYS A 305 9.17 0.33 -18.47
CA LYS A 305 8.87 -0.94 -17.78
C LYS A 305 8.96 -0.88 -16.25
N ILE A 306 9.37 0.26 -15.70
CA ILE A 306 9.58 0.46 -14.26
C ILE A 306 8.56 1.48 -13.78
N GLY A 307 7.78 1.08 -12.77
CA GLY A 307 6.82 1.92 -12.06
C GLY A 307 5.35 1.61 -12.37
N PRO A 308 4.44 2.07 -11.49
CA PRO A 308 3.04 1.64 -11.43
C PRO A 308 2.26 1.91 -12.72
N LEU A 309 2.54 3.04 -13.37
CA LEU A 309 1.85 3.52 -14.57
C LEU A 309 2.15 2.67 -15.82
N HIS A 310 3.11 1.73 -15.76
CA HIS A 310 3.34 0.75 -16.82
C HIS A 310 2.17 -0.23 -16.99
N SER A 311 1.48 -0.54 -15.90
CA SER A 311 0.31 -1.41 -15.93
C SER A 311 -0.96 -0.64 -16.32
N PRO A 312 -1.93 -1.26 -17.02
CA PRO A 312 -3.23 -0.65 -17.25
C PRO A 312 -3.95 -0.26 -15.95
N ALA A 313 -3.78 -1.04 -14.88
CA ALA A 313 -4.36 -0.75 -13.56
C ALA A 313 -3.76 0.53 -12.95
N GLY A 314 -2.44 0.66 -12.91
CA GLY A 314 -1.78 1.86 -12.40
C GLY A 314 -2.08 3.11 -13.24
N MET A 315 -2.14 2.98 -14.57
CA MET A 315 -2.58 4.08 -15.43
C MET A 315 -4.06 4.46 -15.19
N GLN A 316 -4.93 3.48 -14.92
CA GLN A 316 -6.31 3.74 -14.50
C GLN A 316 -6.34 4.48 -13.15
N GLY A 317 -5.46 4.11 -12.22
CA GLY A 317 -5.24 4.85 -10.99
C GLY A 317 -4.87 6.32 -11.25
N ALA A 318 -3.95 6.59 -12.18
CA ALA A 318 -3.59 7.97 -12.55
C ALA A 318 -4.79 8.75 -13.10
N ILE A 319 -5.67 8.10 -13.87
CA ILE A 319 -6.91 8.70 -14.36
C ILE A 319 -7.89 8.99 -13.23
N MET A 320 -8.03 8.09 -12.25
CA MET A 320 -8.90 8.27 -11.09
C MET A 320 -8.42 9.43 -10.21
N GLU A 321 -7.11 9.53 -10.00
CA GLU A 321 -6.47 10.54 -9.16
C GLU A 321 -6.44 11.92 -9.82
N ALA A 322 -5.90 12.02 -11.05
CA ALA A 322 -5.70 13.31 -11.73
C ALA A 322 -6.88 13.73 -12.62
N GLY A 323 -7.69 12.77 -13.08
CA GLY A 323 -8.74 12.97 -14.09
C GLY A 323 -8.23 12.80 -15.53
N ARG A 324 -9.11 12.30 -16.40
CA ARG A 324 -8.79 11.98 -17.82
C ARG A 324 -8.10 13.12 -18.57
N ALA A 325 -8.66 14.34 -18.47
CA ALA A 325 -8.12 15.49 -19.19
C ALA A 325 -6.67 15.80 -18.79
N LYS A 326 -6.35 15.78 -17.49
CA LYS A 326 -5.00 16.04 -17.01
C LYS A 326 -4.02 14.93 -17.39
N VAL A 327 -4.45 13.68 -17.38
CA VAL A 327 -3.62 12.54 -17.82
C VAL A 327 -3.32 12.64 -19.31
N LEU A 328 -4.29 12.98 -20.17
CA LEU A 328 -4.05 13.19 -21.60
C LEU A 328 -3.08 14.35 -21.87
N LEU A 329 -3.31 15.49 -21.23
CA LEU A 329 -2.41 16.64 -21.34
C LEU A 329 -1.01 16.31 -20.81
N GLY A 330 -0.92 15.56 -19.71
CA GLY A 330 0.33 15.07 -19.15
C GLY A 330 1.05 14.11 -20.09
N ALA A 331 0.33 13.20 -20.75
CA ALA A 331 0.92 12.30 -21.75
C ALA A 331 1.49 13.09 -22.93
N ALA A 332 0.75 14.07 -23.46
CA ALA A 332 1.23 14.96 -24.51
C ALA A 332 2.46 15.76 -24.07
N ALA A 333 2.44 16.33 -22.86
CA ALA A 333 3.57 17.07 -22.30
C ALA A 333 4.79 16.16 -22.05
N GLY A 334 4.58 14.93 -21.60
CA GLY A 334 5.64 13.93 -21.44
C GLY A 334 6.30 13.56 -22.77
N ALA A 335 5.50 13.37 -23.83
CA ALA A 335 5.99 13.13 -25.18
C ALA A 335 6.80 14.32 -25.72
N ALA A 336 6.28 15.55 -25.57
CA ALA A 336 7.00 16.77 -25.95
C ALA A 336 8.30 16.94 -25.16
N GLY A 337 8.27 16.69 -23.84
CA GLY A 337 9.43 16.71 -22.97
C GLY A 337 10.54 15.75 -23.47
N LYS A 338 10.16 14.55 -23.90
CA LYS A 338 11.10 13.57 -24.48
C LYS A 338 11.79 14.10 -25.75
N LEU A 339 11.09 14.84 -26.60
CA LEU A 339 11.66 15.44 -27.81
C LEU A 339 12.72 16.52 -27.49
N VAL A 340 12.56 17.23 -26.38
CA VAL A 340 13.49 18.28 -25.93
C VAL A 340 14.43 17.83 -24.81
N GLY A 341 14.53 16.52 -24.55
CA GLY A 341 15.42 15.95 -23.54
C GLY A 341 15.04 16.23 -22.08
N LYS A 342 13.82 16.71 -21.80
CA LYS A 342 13.33 17.00 -20.44
C LYS A 342 12.41 15.89 -19.92
N ARG A 343 12.70 15.38 -18.72
CA ARG A 343 11.92 14.35 -18.03
C ARG A 343 10.90 14.97 -17.05
N GLY A 344 9.89 14.19 -16.66
CA GLY A 344 8.94 14.56 -15.59
C GLY A 344 7.82 15.52 -15.97
N TRP A 345 7.70 15.92 -17.25
CA TRP A 345 6.64 16.83 -17.70
C TRP A 345 5.24 16.26 -17.56
N PHE A 346 5.10 14.93 -17.62
CA PHE A 346 3.85 14.24 -17.30
C PHE A 346 3.35 14.63 -15.91
N TYR A 347 4.16 14.44 -14.87
CA TYR A 347 3.76 14.71 -13.48
C TYR A 347 3.55 16.19 -13.19
N ARG A 348 4.23 17.09 -13.90
CA ARG A 348 3.99 18.55 -13.78
C ARG A 348 2.58 18.95 -14.23
N VAL A 349 2.01 18.23 -15.20
CA VAL A 349 0.67 18.52 -15.75
C VAL A 349 -0.41 17.65 -15.10
N ALA A 350 -0.15 16.35 -14.95
CA ALA A 350 -1.04 15.42 -14.27
C ALA A 350 -1.22 15.79 -12.78
N GLY A 351 -0.19 16.38 -12.18
CA GLY A 351 -0.16 16.81 -10.78
C GLY A 351 0.66 15.85 -9.90
N PRO A 352 1.07 16.32 -8.71
CA PRO A 352 1.92 15.54 -7.79
C PRO A 352 1.26 14.25 -7.30
N GLY A 353 -0.08 14.21 -7.19
CA GLY A 353 -0.81 13.00 -6.81
C GLY A 353 -0.55 11.80 -7.72
N ALA A 354 -0.39 12.03 -9.03
CA ALA A 354 -0.07 10.95 -9.97
C ALA A 354 1.36 10.40 -9.81
N ALA A 355 2.27 11.16 -9.20
CA ALA A 355 3.63 10.70 -8.89
C ALA A 355 3.69 9.89 -7.59
N MET A 356 2.69 10.04 -6.71
CA MET A 356 2.56 9.30 -5.45
C MET A 356 1.71 8.03 -5.60
N ILE A 357 1.31 7.68 -6.83
CA ILE A 357 0.68 6.39 -7.06
C ILE A 357 1.78 5.36 -6.97
N ASP A 358 1.56 4.33 -6.16
CA ASP A 358 2.45 3.18 -6.06
C ASP A 358 1.69 1.88 -6.36
N ASP A 359 2.42 0.87 -6.83
CA ASP A 359 1.85 -0.45 -7.13
C ASP A 359 2.10 -1.50 -6.03
N VAL A 360 1.16 -2.45 -6.01
CA VAL A 360 1.22 -3.90 -5.71
C VAL A 360 2.52 -4.45 -5.10
N ALA A 361 3.70 -4.15 -5.66
CA ALA A 361 4.92 -4.79 -5.21
C ALA A 361 5.46 -4.23 -3.87
N ALA A 362 5.13 -2.99 -3.52
CA ALA A 362 5.75 -2.26 -2.40
C ALA A 362 5.09 -2.45 -1.03
N ALA A 363 3.82 -2.88 -0.98
CA ALA A 363 3.08 -3.07 0.26
C ALA A 363 3.19 -4.51 0.81
N LEU A 364 3.06 -4.66 2.14
CA LEU A 364 3.01 -5.96 2.80
C LEU A 364 1.61 -6.59 2.65
N PRO A 365 1.50 -7.93 2.58
CA PRO A 365 0.21 -8.61 2.70
C PRO A 365 -0.56 -8.16 3.96
N PRO A 366 -1.88 -7.92 3.87
CA PRO A 366 -2.78 -8.22 2.75
C PRO A 366 -2.91 -7.09 1.70
N HIS A 367 -2.10 -6.05 1.78
CA HIS A 367 -2.22 -4.87 0.89
C HIS A 367 -1.33 -4.95 -0.35
N ASP A 368 -0.57 -6.02 -0.50
CA ASP A 368 0.30 -6.29 -1.64
C ASP A 368 -0.45 -6.52 -2.95
N HIS A 369 -1.79 -6.44 -3.00
CA HIS A 369 -2.59 -6.41 -4.23
C HIS A 369 -3.50 -5.18 -4.32
N HIS A 370 -3.05 -4.05 -3.79
CA HIS A 370 -3.77 -2.77 -3.83
C HIS A 370 -2.99 -1.74 -4.65
N LEU A 371 -3.70 -0.78 -5.24
CA LEU A 371 -3.10 0.49 -5.66
C LEU A 371 -3.12 1.46 -4.48
N LEU A 372 -1.94 1.99 -4.17
CA LEU A 372 -1.77 3.04 -3.18
C LEU A 372 -1.84 4.39 -3.87
N PHE A 373 -2.61 5.31 -3.30
CA PHE A 373 -2.68 6.70 -3.73
C PHE A 373 -2.17 7.60 -2.62
N GLY A 374 -1.43 8.66 -2.99
CA GLY A 374 -0.99 9.69 -2.06
C GLY A 374 -2.11 10.25 -1.18
N PRO A 375 -1.82 10.75 0.04
CA PRO A 375 -2.82 11.17 1.02
C PRO A 375 -3.67 12.31 0.49
N GLY A 376 -4.97 12.26 0.80
CA GLY A 376 -5.92 13.31 0.45
C GLY A 376 -5.74 14.52 1.37
N ARG A 377 -5.56 15.71 0.78
CA ARG A 377 -5.41 17.00 1.48
C ARG A 377 -4.40 16.92 2.66
N PRO A 378 -3.12 16.56 2.41
CA PRO A 378 -2.17 16.20 3.48
C PRO A 378 -1.86 17.34 4.46
N ASP A 379 -1.93 18.60 4.00
CA ASP A 379 -1.84 19.78 4.89
C ASP A 379 -3.01 19.82 5.86
N LYS A 380 -4.24 19.68 5.37
CA LYS A 380 -5.43 19.64 6.23
C LYS A 380 -5.38 18.46 7.19
N LEU A 381 -4.98 17.28 6.73
CA LEU A 381 -4.80 16.11 7.60
C LEU A 381 -3.81 16.41 8.73
N SER A 382 -2.70 17.08 8.40
CA SER A 382 -1.68 17.45 9.39
C SER A 382 -2.23 18.48 10.40
N GLU A 383 -3.00 19.47 9.96
CA GLU A 383 -3.66 20.43 10.87
C GLU A 383 -4.68 19.75 11.80
N ASP A 384 -5.54 18.89 11.26
CA ASP A 384 -6.55 18.18 12.03
C ASP A 384 -5.90 17.25 13.09
N LEU A 385 -4.81 16.57 12.73
CA LEU A 385 -4.04 15.74 13.66
C LEU A 385 -3.28 16.58 14.70
N ALA A 386 -2.68 17.70 14.29
CA ALA A 386 -1.97 18.59 15.21
C ALA A 386 -2.91 19.16 16.28
N ALA A 387 -4.10 19.59 15.87
CA ALA A 387 -5.14 20.06 16.78
C ALA A 387 -5.57 18.97 17.79
N ALA A 388 -5.66 17.70 17.34
CA ALA A 388 -6.08 16.59 18.19
C ALA A 388 -4.97 16.07 19.12
N LEU A 389 -3.69 16.17 18.71
CA LEU A 389 -2.54 15.63 19.45
C LEU A 389 -1.84 16.67 20.32
N GLY A 390 -2.06 17.97 20.07
CA GLY A 390 -1.44 19.06 20.82
C GLY A 390 0.04 19.28 20.52
N CYS A 391 0.53 18.82 19.37
CA CYS A 391 1.88 19.04 18.87
C CYS A 391 1.85 19.26 17.34
N HIS A 392 2.98 19.62 16.73
CA HIS A 392 3.04 19.77 15.28
C HIS A 392 3.00 18.40 14.60
N VAL A 393 2.42 18.35 13.40
CA VAL A 393 2.31 17.11 12.60
C VAL A 393 2.73 17.39 11.16
N CYS A 394 3.40 16.43 10.55
CA CYS A 394 3.63 16.42 9.11
C CYS A 394 3.45 15.01 8.54
N VAL A 395 3.08 14.96 7.26
CA VAL A 395 3.05 13.72 6.48
C VAL A 395 4.27 13.72 5.56
N VAL A 396 5.02 12.61 5.57
CA VAL A 396 6.33 12.50 4.92
C VAL A 396 6.40 11.24 4.07
N ASP A 397 6.92 11.39 2.86
CA ASP A 397 7.38 10.28 2.03
C ASP A 397 8.91 10.20 2.16
N ALA A 398 9.45 9.10 2.70
CA ALA A 398 10.88 8.96 3.00
C ALA A 398 11.43 7.63 2.49
N ASN A 399 12.56 7.69 1.80
CA ASN A 399 13.27 6.53 1.27
C ASN A 399 14.79 6.70 1.37
N ASN A 400 15.47 5.58 1.65
CA ASN A 400 16.95 5.48 1.69
C ASN A 400 17.67 5.78 0.37
N LEU A 401 16.94 5.86 -0.76
CA LEU A 401 17.49 6.12 -2.09
C LEU A 401 17.37 7.58 -2.52
N THR A 402 16.28 8.25 -2.13
CA THR A 402 15.89 9.56 -2.66
C THR A 402 15.79 10.64 -1.60
N GLY A 403 15.85 10.29 -0.32
CA GLY A 403 15.68 11.21 0.80
C GLY A 403 14.26 11.25 1.31
N ALA A 404 13.91 12.35 1.99
CA ALA A 404 12.57 12.60 2.50
C ALA A 404 11.92 13.80 1.81
N TRP A 405 10.60 13.73 1.63
CA TRP A 405 9.75 14.77 1.07
C TRP A 405 8.53 14.99 1.96
N VAL A 406 8.35 16.23 2.44
CA VAL A 406 7.19 16.59 3.26
C VAL A 406 6.00 16.88 2.35
N VAL A 407 5.09 15.91 2.22
CA VAL A 407 3.90 16.00 1.37
C VAL A 407 2.83 16.91 1.97
N GLY A 408 2.76 17.01 3.30
CA GLY A 408 1.94 17.99 3.98
C GLY A 408 2.38 18.28 5.41
N ALA A 409 2.00 19.44 5.94
CA ALA A 409 2.39 19.81 7.30
C ALA A 409 1.41 20.81 7.93
N SER A 410 1.28 20.74 9.26
CA SER A 410 0.58 21.73 10.07
C SER A 410 1.34 23.06 10.09
N ALA A 411 0.67 24.15 10.44
CA ALA A 411 1.27 25.46 10.59
C ALA A 411 2.49 25.45 11.52
N GLY A 412 3.52 26.22 11.17
CA GLY A 412 4.76 26.35 11.94
C GLY A 412 5.85 25.31 11.66
N VAL A 413 5.56 24.25 10.89
CA VAL A 413 6.57 23.25 10.51
C VAL A 413 7.47 23.76 9.38
N ASP A 414 8.78 23.80 9.64
CA ASP A 414 9.78 23.99 8.58
C ASP A 414 9.98 22.68 7.80
N ARG A 415 9.32 22.60 6.64
CA ARG A 415 9.39 21.42 5.76
C ARG A 415 10.81 21.09 5.33
N LYS A 416 11.64 22.09 5.00
CA LYS A 416 13.00 21.85 4.49
C LYS A 416 13.91 21.32 5.57
N TRP A 417 13.73 21.80 6.79
CA TRP A 417 14.43 21.25 7.94
C TRP A 417 13.99 19.80 8.24
N VAL A 418 12.68 19.51 8.22
CA VAL A 418 12.17 18.13 8.41
C VAL A 418 12.69 17.18 7.33
N GLU A 419 12.67 17.57 6.05
CA GLU A 419 13.25 16.78 4.94
C GLU A 419 14.73 16.44 5.18
N LYS A 420 15.50 17.38 5.75
CA LYS A 420 16.90 17.14 6.13
C LYS A 420 17.04 16.22 7.35
N VAL A 421 16.18 16.37 8.36
CA VAL A 421 16.20 15.55 9.58
C VAL A 421 15.87 14.08 9.27
N LEU A 422 14.99 13.83 8.31
CA LEU A 422 14.49 12.49 7.97
C LEU A 422 15.12 11.90 6.70
N SER A 423 16.14 12.53 6.11
CA SER A 423 16.63 12.15 4.76
C SER A 423 17.18 10.72 4.69
N ASP A 424 17.72 10.20 5.78
CA ASP A 424 18.23 8.81 5.91
C ASP A 424 17.15 7.81 6.36
N ASN A 425 15.88 8.22 6.32
CA ASN A 425 14.69 7.45 6.71
C ASN A 425 14.85 6.65 8.02
N PRO A 426 14.78 7.32 9.19
CA PRO A 426 14.86 6.65 10.49
C PRO A 426 13.67 5.72 10.78
N ALA A 427 12.60 5.77 9.98
CA ALA A 427 11.44 4.90 10.11
C ALA A 427 11.66 3.49 9.54
N GLY A 428 12.72 3.27 8.75
CA GLY A 428 12.94 2.02 8.04
C GLY A 428 12.13 1.90 6.73
N ASN A 429 12.44 0.90 5.93
CA ASN A 429 11.84 0.68 4.59
C ASN A 429 11.06 -0.65 4.49
N GLU A 430 11.12 -1.52 5.50
CA GLU A 430 10.63 -2.90 5.43
C GLU A 430 9.64 -3.16 6.60
N ASP A 431 9.87 -4.21 7.39
CA ASP A 431 8.94 -4.73 8.38
C ASP A 431 9.11 -4.10 9.78
N GLU A 432 9.72 -2.91 9.90
CA GLU A 432 10.05 -2.30 11.20
C GLU A 432 8.80 -1.87 12.00
N GLN A 433 7.67 -1.67 11.33
CA GLN A 433 6.38 -1.24 11.89
C GLN A 433 6.44 0.09 12.65
N THR A 434 7.29 1.02 12.18
CA THR A 434 7.49 2.36 12.75
C THR A 434 7.00 3.47 11.81
N PRO A 435 5.69 3.54 11.46
CA PRO A 435 5.17 4.54 10.53
C PRO A 435 5.14 5.97 11.08
N ILE A 436 5.61 6.16 12.32
CA ILE A 436 5.65 7.44 13.02
C ILE A 436 7.06 7.68 13.52
N VAL A 437 7.57 8.89 13.32
CA VAL A 437 8.81 9.37 13.93
C VAL A 437 8.52 10.66 14.68
N VAL A 438 8.78 10.67 15.99
CA VAL A 438 8.73 11.90 16.78
C VAL A 438 10.07 12.62 16.64
N ILE A 439 10.03 13.85 16.13
CA ILE A 439 11.17 14.74 16.00
C ILE A 439 11.15 15.72 17.17
N ARG A 440 12.20 15.69 17.98
CA ARG A 440 12.34 16.52 19.18
C ARG A 440 13.61 17.34 19.11
N LYS A 441 13.49 18.67 19.13
CA LYS A 441 14.65 19.58 19.16
C LYS A 441 15.52 19.33 20.40
N ILE A 442 16.84 19.42 20.26
CA ILE A 442 17.83 19.23 21.33
C ILE A 442 18.72 20.43 21.54
#